data_AF-A0A2T9YS84-F1
#
_entry.id   AF-A0A2T9YS84-F1
#
_cell.length_a   1.000
_cell.length_b   1.000
_cell.length_c   1.000
_cell.angle_alpha   90.00
_cell.angle_beta   90.00
_cell.angle_gamma   90.00
#
_symmetry.space_group_name_H-M   'P 1'
#
loop_
_entity.id
_entity.type
_entity.pdbx_description
1 polymer ?
#
loop_
_entity_poly.entity_id
_entity_poly.type
_entity_poly.pdbx_seq_one_letter_code
_entity_poly.pdbx_strand_id
1 'polypeptide(L)'
;MFLLQTNTIFYSVLGGLNAALASLFAKLAVDSHTNIISEYILSLLLSSITALKYYYPIGLKEFTGFDLILKPENISYAVKALFVFLILVTNSLMWLFYSKSLAATGENSSSIAATGTQNLSNFCFTAFFGYIVFGSTMPSKWYLGIFFITVGLTLLSTTESSSNDANKKINKPKYSLQSKLKAQKLD
;
A
#
# COMPACT_ATOMS: atom_id res chain seq x y z
N MET A 1 -22.68 6.64 -13.22
CA MET A 1 -21.78 7.62 -12.55
C MET A 1 -21.48 7.21 -11.11
N PHE A 2 -22.48 7.02 -10.24
CA PHE A 2 -22.27 6.57 -8.85
C PHE A 2 -21.48 5.25 -8.71
N LEU A 3 -21.81 4.21 -9.49
CA LEU A 3 -21.10 2.91 -9.42
C LEU A 3 -19.62 2.97 -9.82
N LEU A 4 -19.25 3.83 -10.76
CA LEU A 4 -17.85 4.03 -11.17
C LEU A 4 -17.05 4.69 -10.04
N GLN A 5 -17.65 5.68 -9.38
CA GLN A 5 -17.04 6.42 -8.29
C GLN A 5 -16.81 5.55 -7.04
N THR A 6 -17.74 4.65 -6.72
CA THR A 6 -17.57 3.67 -5.63
C THR A 6 -16.41 2.72 -5.89
N ASN A 7 -16.26 2.23 -7.13
CA ASN A 7 -15.17 1.33 -7.49
C ASN A 7 -13.81 2.01 -7.44
N THR A 8 -13.70 3.27 -7.89
CA THR A 8 -12.46 4.06 -7.78
C THR A 8 -12.04 4.20 -6.32
N ILE A 9 -12.96 4.62 -5.44
CA ILE A 9 -12.68 4.80 -4.00
C ILE A 9 -12.20 3.47 -3.39
N PHE A 10 -12.88 2.37 -3.70
CA PHE A 10 -12.52 1.04 -3.20
C PHE A 10 -11.09 0.63 -3.60
N TYR A 11 -10.72 0.79 -4.87
CA TYR A 11 -9.37 0.47 -5.34
C TYR A 11 -8.31 1.43 -4.76
N SER A 12 -8.62 2.71 -4.62
CA SER A 12 -7.70 3.68 -3.99
C SER A 12 -7.43 3.35 -2.52
N VAL A 13 -8.45 2.94 -1.77
CA VAL A 13 -8.30 2.52 -0.36
C VAL A 13 -7.47 1.23 -0.25
N LEU A 14 -7.72 0.25 -1.12
CA LEU A 14 -6.89 -0.97 -1.19
C LEU A 14 -5.43 -0.66 -1.56
N GLY A 15 -5.22 0.27 -2.49
CA GLY A 15 -3.88 0.76 -2.83
C GLY A 15 -3.19 1.39 -1.62
N GLY A 16 -3.90 2.25 -0.88
CA GLY A 16 -3.40 2.90 0.33
C GLY A 16 -3.06 1.90 1.44
N LEU A 17 -3.89 0.88 1.65
CA LEU A 17 -3.64 -0.21 2.60
C LEU A 17 -2.35 -0.96 2.27
N ASN A 18 -2.15 -1.35 1.02
CA ASN A 18 -0.95 -2.06 0.59
C ASN A 18 0.31 -1.19 0.70
N ALA A 19 0.18 0.12 0.44
CA ALA A 19 1.27 1.08 0.65
C ALA A 19 1.69 1.18 2.13
N ALA A 20 0.71 1.19 3.03
CA ALA A 20 0.95 1.21 4.47
C ALA A 20 1.59 -0.10 4.96
N LEU A 21 1.13 -1.25 4.45
CA LEU A 21 1.75 -2.55 4.73
C LEU A 21 3.20 -2.63 4.24
N ALA A 22 3.49 -2.13 3.03
CA ALA A 22 4.86 -2.05 2.53
C ALA A 22 5.76 -1.23 3.46
N SER A 23 5.26 -0.10 3.95
CA SER A 23 5.98 0.76 4.90
C SER A 23 6.19 0.08 6.26
N LEU A 24 5.20 -0.67 6.74
CA LEU A 24 5.29 -1.46 7.96
C LEU A 24 6.36 -2.57 7.83
N PHE A 25 6.32 -3.34 6.75
CA PHE A 25 7.31 -4.39 6.49
C PHE A 25 8.70 -3.83 6.27
N ALA A 26 8.84 -2.66 5.65
CA ALA A 26 10.12 -1.97 5.54
C ALA A 26 10.69 -1.61 6.90
N LYS A 27 9.86 -1.08 7.81
CA LYS A 27 10.30 -0.81 9.18
C LYS A 27 10.68 -2.11 9.90
N LEU A 28 9.84 -3.15 9.82
CA LEU A 28 10.14 -4.48 10.38
C LEU A 28 11.31 -5.21 9.71
N ALA A 29 11.76 -4.82 8.52
CA ALA A 29 12.96 -5.40 7.92
C ALA A 29 14.25 -4.84 8.56
N VAL A 30 14.20 -3.59 9.02
CA VAL A 30 15.37 -2.82 9.48
C VAL A 30 15.40 -2.67 11.01
N ASP A 31 14.27 -2.85 11.69
CA ASP A 31 14.17 -2.61 13.13
C ASP A 31 14.95 -3.64 13.97
N SER A 32 15.39 -3.18 15.13
CA SER A 32 16.04 -3.97 16.19
C SER A 32 15.13 -5.11 16.69
N HIS A 33 13.81 -4.90 16.69
CA HIS A 33 12.81 -5.91 17.05
C HIS A 33 12.89 -7.17 16.18
N THR A 34 13.39 -7.07 14.96
CA THR A 34 13.54 -8.20 14.03
C THR A 34 14.56 -9.21 14.52
N ASN A 35 15.58 -8.75 15.24
CA ASN A 35 16.54 -9.64 15.86
C ASN A 35 15.89 -10.43 17.01
N ILE A 36 15.07 -9.77 17.83
CA ILE A 36 14.31 -10.42 18.92
C ILE A 36 13.34 -11.46 18.34
N ILE A 37 12.62 -11.11 17.27
CA ILE A 37 11.72 -12.04 16.58
C ILE A 37 12.50 -13.23 16.01
N SER A 38 13.66 -12.99 15.40
CA SER A 38 14.51 -14.06 14.87
C SER A 38 15.04 -15.00 15.96
N GLU A 39 15.39 -14.46 17.14
CA GLU A 39 15.82 -15.25 18.30
C GLU A 39 14.67 -16.08 18.88
N TYR A 40 13.47 -15.51 18.96
CA TYR A 40 12.28 -16.25 19.39
C TYR A 40 11.95 -17.40 18.44
N ILE A 41 11.94 -17.14 17.13
CA ILE A 41 11.73 -18.17 16.10
C ILE A 41 12.80 -19.26 16.19
N LEU A 42 14.07 -18.88 16.37
CA LEU A 42 15.17 -19.81 16.54
C LEU A 42 14.96 -20.68 17.79
N SER A 43 14.58 -20.09 18.93
CA SER A 43 14.36 -20.83 20.17
C SER A 43 13.24 -21.86 20.06
N LEU A 44 12.16 -21.52 19.35
CA LEU A 44 11.03 -22.42 19.08
C LEU A 44 11.47 -23.60 18.18
N LEU A 45 12.20 -23.31 17.11
CA LEU A 45 12.73 -24.32 16.18
C LEU A 45 13.72 -25.26 16.88
N LEU A 46 14.66 -24.71 17.66
CA LEU A 46 15.64 -25.49 18.40
C LEU A 46 14.97 -26.39 19.45
N SER A 47 13.96 -25.88 20.16
CA SER A 47 13.18 -26.66 21.13
C SER A 47 12.46 -27.83 20.44
N SER A 48 11.88 -27.58 19.26
CA SER A 48 11.17 -28.58 18.48
C SER A 48 12.11 -29.69 17.97
N ILE A 49 13.29 -29.31 17.49
CA ILE A 49 14.30 -30.26 16.99
C ILE A 49 14.91 -31.07 18.14
N THR A 50 15.17 -30.44 19.29
CA THR A 50 15.66 -31.14 20.49
C THR A 50 14.65 -32.17 20.98
N ALA A 51 13.36 -31.84 20.99
CA ALA A 51 12.29 -32.79 21.32
C ALA A 51 12.20 -33.96 20.33
N LEU A 52 12.33 -33.70 19.03
CA LEU A 52 12.38 -34.75 18.00
C LEU A 52 13.60 -35.66 18.13
N LYS A 53 14.77 -35.10 18.44
CA LYS A 53 16.01 -35.85 18.68
C LYS A 53 15.91 -36.75 19.92
N TYR A 54 15.19 -36.28 20.94
CA TYR A 54 14.92 -37.05 22.15
C TYR A 54 13.96 -38.22 21.88
N TYR A 55 12.93 -38.02 21.05
CA TYR A 55 11.92 -39.04 20.72
C TYR A 55 12.40 -40.05 19.66
N TYR A 56 13.29 -39.65 18.73
CA TYR A 56 13.86 -40.54 17.70
C TYR A 56 15.41 -40.50 17.69
N PRO A 57 16.07 -41.22 18.61
CA PRO A 57 17.53 -41.13 18.81
C PRO A 57 18.37 -41.78 17.70
N ILE A 58 17.79 -42.61 16.84
CA ILE A 58 18.52 -43.54 15.95
C ILE A 58 18.72 -43.03 14.51
N GLY A 59 18.02 -41.99 14.05
CA GLY A 59 18.13 -41.51 12.66
C GLY A 59 18.61 -40.07 12.43
N LEU A 60 18.88 -39.29 13.48
CA LEU A 60 19.19 -37.85 13.32
C LEU A 60 20.69 -37.51 13.31
N LYS A 61 21.60 -38.50 13.42
CA LYS A 61 23.05 -38.22 13.44
C LYS A 61 23.62 -37.72 12.11
N GLU A 62 22.95 -37.96 11.00
CA GLU A 62 23.36 -37.48 9.66
C GLU A 62 22.73 -36.14 9.27
N PHE A 63 21.89 -35.54 10.12
CA PHE A 63 21.15 -34.33 9.79
C PHE A 63 21.95 -33.03 10.06
N THR A 64 23.23 -33.05 9.69
CA THR A 64 24.19 -31.94 9.90
C THR A 64 23.83 -30.69 9.09
N GLY A 65 23.01 -30.81 8.05
CA GLY A 65 22.55 -29.68 7.23
C GLY A 65 21.65 -28.70 7.99
N PHE A 66 20.84 -29.17 8.94
CA PHE A 66 19.93 -28.30 9.68
C PHE A 66 20.64 -27.44 10.71
N ASP A 67 21.67 -27.96 11.39
CA ASP A 67 22.49 -27.19 12.32
C ASP A 67 23.20 -26.01 11.61
N LEU A 68 23.54 -26.18 10.33
CA LEU A 68 24.10 -25.11 9.49
C LEU A 68 23.04 -24.06 9.09
N ILE A 69 21.81 -24.50 8.80
CA ILE A 69 20.68 -23.62 8.43
C ILE A 69 20.16 -22.85 9.64
N LEU A 70 20.17 -23.45 10.83
CA LEU A 70 19.63 -22.90 12.08
C LEU A 70 20.55 -21.92 12.81
N LYS A 71 21.67 -21.54 12.19
CA LYS A 71 22.51 -20.49 12.76
C LYS A 71 21.71 -19.18 12.93
N PRO A 72 21.89 -18.44 14.03
CA PRO A 72 21.16 -17.21 14.30
C PRO A 72 21.32 -16.16 13.21
N GLU A 73 22.51 -16.07 12.61
CA GLU A 73 22.79 -15.20 11.47
C GLU A 73 21.91 -15.55 10.26
N ASN A 74 21.80 -16.84 9.90
CA ASN A 74 21.05 -17.31 8.74
C ASN A 74 19.55 -17.09 8.91
N ILE A 75 19.01 -17.30 10.12
CA ILE A 75 17.59 -17.05 10.42
C ILE A 75 17.29 -15.55 10.35
N SER A 76 18.16 -14.69 10.90
CA SER A 76 17.99 -13.23 10.79
C SER A 76 17.97 -12.78 9.33
N TYR A 77 18.88 -13.29 8.49
CA TYR A 77 18.88 -12.99 7.06
C TYR A 77 17.63 -13.53 6.36
N ALA A 78 17.16 -14.74 6.68
CA ALA A 78 15.96 -15.31 6.10
C ALA A 78 14.70 -14.50 6.44
N VAL A 79 14.56 -14.07 7.70
CA VAL A 79 13.44 -13.23 8.15
C VAL A 79 13.48 -11.85 7.45
N LYS A 80 14.66 -11.24 7.33
CA LYS A 80 14.82 -9.97 6.58
C LYS A 80 14.49 -10.14 5.10
N ALA A 81 14.97 -11.22 4.48
CA ALA A 81 14.66 -11.53 3.08
C ALA A 81 13.15 -11.74 2.87
N LEU A 82 12.47 -12.40 3.82
CA LEU A 82 11.03 -12.53 3.80
C LEU A 82 10.34 -11.15 3.84
N PHE A 83 10.71 -10.27 4.76
CA PHE A 83 10.13 -8.92 4.79
C PHE A 83 10.40 -8.14 3.51
N VAL A 84 11.61 -8.23 2.94
CA VAL A 84 11.92 -7.63 1.63
C VAL A 84 11.01 -8.17 0.54
N PHE A 85 10.77 -9.48 0.51
CA PHE A 85 9.82 -10.09 -0.42
C PHE A 85 8.40 -9.55 -0.23
N LEU A 86 7.92 -9.44 1.02
CA LEU A 86 6.60 -8.86 1.31
C LEU A 86 6.51 -7.39 0.87
N ILE A 87 7.57 -6.60 1.04
CA ILE A 87 7.64 -5.22 0.53
C ILE A 87 7.45 -5.21 -0.98
N LEU A 88 8.14 -6.09 -1.72
CA LEU A 88 8.00 -6.16 -3.18
C LEU A 88 6.58 -6.51 -3.59
N VAL A 89 5.98 -7.55 -2.98
CA VAL A 89 4.61 -7.98 -3.28
C VAL A 89 3.60 -6.87 -2.99
N THR A 90 3.65 -6.27 -1.79
CA THR A 90 2.71 -5.21 -1.40
C THR A 90 2.88 -3.95 -2.23
N ASN A 91 4.12 -3.59 -2.59
CA ASN A 91 4.39 -2.45 -3.46
C ASN A 91 3.88 -2.68 -4.89
N SER A 92 4.01 -3.90 -5.42
CA SER A 92 3.39 -4.28 -6.70
C SER A 92 1.87 -4.22 -6.63
N LEU A 93 1.25 -4.72 -5.55
CA LEU A 93 -0.21 -4.65 -5.36
C LEU A 93 -0.70 -3.20 -5.26
N MET A 94 0.02 -2.32 -4.56
CA MET A 94 -0.29 -0.88 -4.51
C MET A 94 -0.38 -0.29 -5.93
N TRP A 95 0.61 -0.56 -6.78
CA TRP A 95 0.65 -0.06 -8.16
C TRP A 95 -0.47 -0.63 -9.04
N LEU A 96 -0.81 -1.91 -8.86
CA LEU A 96 -1.92 -2.55 -9.57
C LEU A 96 -3.27 -1.91 -9.20
N PHE A 97 -3.51 -1.69 -7.91
CA PHE A 97 -4.74 -1.05 -7.45
C PHE A 97 -4.81 0.43 -7.85
N TYR A 98 -3.68 1.13 -7.83
CA TYR A 98 -3.62 2.51 -8.32
C TYR A 98 -4.00 2.60 -9.81
N SER A 99 -3.39 1.76 -10.64
CA SER A 99 -3.72 1.67 -12.08
C SER A 99 -5.18 1.31 -12.30
N LYS A 100 -5.73 0.38 -11.51
CA LYS A 100 -7.17 0.04 -11.54
C LYS A 100 -8.06 1.21 -11.12
N SER A 101 -7.66 1.99 -10.12
CA SER A 101 -8.42 3.17 -9.68
C SER A 101 -8.48 4.23 -10.78
N LEU A 102 -7.36 4.50 -11.44
CA LEU A 102 -7.29 5.45 -12.56
C LEU A 102 -8.12 4.98 -13.75
N ALA A 103 -8.03 3.70 -14.11
CA ALA A 103 -8.85 3.13 -15.18
C ALA A 103 -10.36 3.20 -14.87
N ALA A 104 -10.75 3.01 -13.60
CA ALA A 104 -12.15 3.14 -13.16
C ALA A 104 -12.67 4.59 -13.14
N THR A 105 -11.77 5.57 -13.14
CA THR A 105 -12.10 6.99 -13.05
C THR A 105 -12.69 7.53 -14.38
N GLY A 106 -12.38 6.90 -15.52
CA GLY A 106 -12.88 7.29 -16.85
C GLY A 106 -12.47 8.72 -17.26
N GLU A 107 -12.88 9.18 -18.45
CA GLU A 107 -12.47 10.50 -18.99
C GLU A 107 -13.02 11.72 -18.22
N ASN A 108 -13.97 11.53 -17.31
CA ASN A 108 -14.77 12.61 -16.71
C ASN A 108 -14.56 12.82 -15.19
N SER A 109 -13.64 12.10 -14.55
CA SER A 109 -13.48 12.15 -13.09
C SER A 109 -12.05 12.48 -12.69
N SER A 110 -11.91 13.19 -11.56
CA SER A 110 -10.64 13.79 -11.11
C SER A 110 -9.64 12.74 -10.66
N SER A 111 -8.54 12.57 -11.40
CA SER A 111 -7.39 11.71 -11.04
C SER A 111 -6.79 12.11 -9.68
N ILE A 112 -6.88 13.40 -9.35
CA ILE A 112 -6.51 13.95 -8.05
C ILE A 112 -7.31 13.33 -6.92
N ALA A 113 -8.60 13.08 -7.10
CA ALA A 113 -9.44 12.49 -6.05
C ALA A 113 -9.05 11.03 -5.77
N ALA A 114 -8.74 10.25 -6.82
CA ALA A 114 -8.25 8.87 -6.67
C ALA A 114 -6.89 8.83 -5.95
N THR A 115 -5.95 9.68 -6.38
CA THR A 115 -4.61 9.79 -5.78
C THR A 115 -4.66 10.30 -4.35
N GLY A 116 -5.48 11.33 -4.09
CA GLY A 116 -5.70 11.89 -2.77
C GLY A 116 -6.32 10.89 -1.80
N THR A 117 -7.31 10.11 -2.25
CA THR A 117 -7.93 9.05 -1.45
C THR A 117 -6.92 7.95 -1.11
N GLN A 118 -6.08 7.55 -2.07
CA GLN A 118 -5.04 6.56 -1.84
C GLN A 118 -3.98 7.04 -0.83
N ASN A 119 -3.52 8.28 -0.97
CA ASN A 119 -2.56 8.87 -0.03
C ASN A 119 -3.16 9.01 1.37
N LEU A 120 -4.40 9.49 1.48
CA LEU A 120 -5.10 9.61 2.76
C LEU A 120 -5.25 8.23 3.43
N SER A 121 -5.68 7.24 2.66
CA SER A 121 -5.79 5.86 3.14
C SER A 121 -4.46 5.30 3.61
N ASN A 122 -3.37 5.55 2.87
CA ASN A 122 -2.02 5.18 3.29
C ASN A 122 -1.64 5.82 4.63
N PHE A 123 -1.87 7.12 4.83
CA PHE A 123 -1.58 7.78 6.10
C PHE A 123 -2.39 7.22 7.26
N CYS A 124 -3.70 7.01 7.07
CA CYS A 124 -4.58 6.43 8.08
C CYS A 124 -4.11 5.03 8.49
N PHE A 125 -3.84 4.15 7.52
CA PHE A 125 -3.39 2.79 7.80
C PHE A 125 -1.97 2.75 8.36
N THR A 126 -1.08 3.62 7.91
CA THR A 126 0.29 3.73 8.47
C THR A 126 0.25 4.18 9.92
N ALA A 127 -0.62 5.13 10.28
CA ALA A 127 -0.85 5.53 11.66
C ALA A 127 -1.38 4.37 12.50
N PHE A 128 -2.39 3.66 11.98
CA PHE A 128 -3.02 2.53 12.64
C PHE A 128 -2.04 1.38 12.89
N PHE A 129 -1.35 0.91 11.86
CA PHE A 129 -0.35 -0.16 11.98
C PHE A 129 0.85 0.27 12.80
N GLY A 130 1.31 1.50 12.64
CA GLY A 130 2.42 2.03 13.42
C GLY A 130 2.10 2.05 14.92
N TYR A 131 0.88 2.43 15.28
CA TYR A 131 0.43 2.40 16.67
C TYR A 131 0.28 0.97 17.19
N ILE A 132 -0.36 0.08 16.44
CA ILE A 132 -0.61 -1.30 16.89
C ILE A 132 0.70 -2.10 17.04
N VAL A 133 1.63 -1.98 16.09
CA VAL A 133 2.82 -2.82 16.05
C VAL A 133 3.92 -2.29 16.97
N PHE A 134 4.10 -0.97 17.04
CA PHE A 134 5.20 -0.38 17.80
C PHE A 134 4.75 0.22 19.14
N GLY A 135 3.46 0.39 19.39
CA GLY A 135 2.92 1.02 20.60
C GLY A 135 3.29 2.51 20.77
N SER A 136 4.10 3.06 19.85
CA SER A 136 4.59 4.43 19.91
C SER A 136 3.66 5.37 19.15
N THR A 137 3.29 6.50 19.77
CA THR A 137 2.62 7.60 19.07
C THR A 137 3.53 8.19 17.99
N MET A 138 2.94 8.59 16.86
CA MET A 138 3.71 9.13 15.73
C MET A 138 4.51 10.38 16.16
N PRO A 139 5.77 10.51 15.73
CA PRO A 139 6.60 11.66 16.07
C PRO A 139 5.99 12.95 15.54
N SER A 140 6.19 14.08 16.22
CA SER A 140 5.61 15.39 15.84
C SER A 140 5.89 15.79 14.38
N LYS A 141 6.99 15.32 13.81
CA LYS A 141 7.37 15.51 12.39
C LYS A 141 6.40 14.87 11.39
N TRP A 142 5.70 13.80 11.78
CA TRP A 142 4.72 13.12 10.93
C TRP A 142 3.51 14.00 10.64
N TYR A 143 3.02 14.72 11.66
CA TYR A 143 1.94 15.69 11.49
C TYR A 143 2.33 16.85 10.58
N LEU A 144 3.59 17.30 10.64
CA LEU A 144 4.12 18.31 9.71
C LEU A 144 4.09 17.80 8.26
N GLY A 145 4.45 16.53 8.04
CA GLY A 145 4.36 15.90 6.71
C GLY A 145 2.93 15.90 6.17
N ILE A 146 1.95 15.53 7.00
CA ILE A 146 0.53 15.57 6.61
C ILE A 146 0.10 16.97 6.21
N PHE A 147 0.48 17.99 7.00
CA PHE A 147 0.14 19.37 6.68
C PHE A 147 0.62 19.78 5.28
N PHE A 148 1.90 19.53 4.96
CA PHE A 148 2.43 19.84 3.63
C PHE A 148 1.73 19.08 2.51
N ILE A 149 1.39 17.81 2.74
CA ILE A 149 0.70 16.99 1.74
C ILE A 149 -0.73 17.49 1.52
N THR A 150 -1.47 17.80 2.59
CA THR A 150 -2.82 18.35 2.49
C THR A 150 -2.82 19.69 1.76
N VAL A 151 -1.86 20.58 2.05
CA VAL A 151 -1.69 21.86 1.35
C VAL A 151 -1.37 21.66 -0.14
N GLY A 152 -0.49 20.71 -0.47
CA GLY A 152 -0.19 20.38 -1.87
C GLY A 152 -1.40 19.84 -2.63
N LEU A 153 -2.19 18.98 -1.99
CA LEU A 153 -3.42 18.40 -2.56
C LEU A 153 -4.52 19.45 -2.78
N THR A 154 -4.71 20.40 -1.85
CA THR A 154 -5.69 21.48 -2.02
C THR A 154 -5.30 22.41 -3.16
N LEU A 155 -4.02 22.78 -3.28
CA LEU A 155 -3.53 23.57 -4.40
C LEU A 155 -3.79 22.87 -5.74
N LEU A 156 -3.45 21.58 -5.85
CA LEU A 156 -3.64 20.83 -7.09
C LEU A 156 -5.13 20.70 -7.48
N SER A 157 -6.00 20.51 -6.49
CA SER A 157 -7.46 20.38 -6.70
C SER A 157 -8.07 21.66 -7.30
N THR A 158 -7.56 22.84 -6.94
CA THR A 158 -8.04 24.12 -7.50
C THR A 158 -7.67 24.30 -8.97
N THR A 159 -6.53 23.76 -9.41
CA THR A 159 -6.09 23.79 -10.81
C THR A 159 -6.95 22.89 -11.69
N GLU A 160 -7.26 21.66 -11.26
CA GLU A 160 -8.16 20.75 -12.01
C GLU A 160 -9.57 21.33 -12.16
N SER A 161 -10.11 21.92 -11.08
CA SER A 161 -11.44 22.54 -11.09
C SER A 161 -11.52 23.68 -12.12
N SER A 162 -10.50 24.55 -12.13
CA SER A 162 -10.41 25.66 -13.08
C SER A 162 -10.31 25.19 -14.54
N SER A 163 -9.58 24.09 -14.77
CA SER A 163 -9.39 23.49 -16.10
C SER A 163 -10.67 22.85 -16.64
N ASN A 164 -11.38 22.10 -15.80
CA ASN A 164 -12.66 21.47 -16.15
C ASN A 164 -13.75 22.50 -16.46
N ASP A 165 -13.81 23.59 -15.67
CA ASP A 165 -14.78 24.66 -15.90
C ASP A 165 -14.52 25.44 -17.20
N ALA A 166 -13.24 25.69 -17.54
CA ALA A 166 -12.87 26.31 -18.80
C ALA A 166 -13.25 25.41 -20.00
N ASN A 167 -12.95 24.11 -19.93
CA ASN A 167 -13.23 23.16 -21.01
C ASN A 167 -14.75 22.99 -21.23
N LYS A 168 -15.54 22.97 -20.16
CA LYS A 168 -17.01 22.93 -20.22
C LYS A 168 -17.60 24.19 -20.86
N LYS A 169 -17.02 25.37 -20.61
CA LYS A 169 -17.44 26.62 -21.27
C LYS A 169 -17.12 26.64 -22.76
N ILE A 170 -15.96 26.10 -23.17
CA ILE A 170 -15.53 26.04 -24.57
C ILE A 170 -16.38 25.04 -25.39
N ASN A 171 -16.69 23.87 -24.83
CA ASN A 171 -17.45 22.85 -25.57
C ASN A 171 -18.97 23.08 -25.58
N LYS A 172 -19.52 23.86 -24.63
CA LYS A 172 -20.95 24.22 -24.57
C LYS A 172 -21.55 24.71 -25.91
N PRO A 173 -20.97 25.70 -26.61
CA PRO A 173 -21.51 26.16 -27.90
C PRO A 173 -21.44 25.07 -28.98
N LYS A 174 -20.39 24.24 -28.98
CA LYS A 174 -20.18 23.14 -29.94
C LYS A 174 -21.28 22.08 -29.83
N TYR A 175 -21.66 21.70 -28.62
CA TYR A 175 -22.78 20.79 -28.38
C TYR A 175 -24.13 21.38 -28.78
N SER A 176 -24.35 22.68 -28.50
CA SER A 176 -25.60 23.36 -28.85
C SER A 176 -25.80 23.50 -30.36
N LEU A 177 -24.72 23.63 -31.14
CA LEU A 177 -24.78 23.66 -32.60
C LEU A 177 -25.05 22.28 -33.18
N GLN A 178 -24.42 21.23 -32.64
CA GLN A 178 -24.69 19.87 -33.09
C GLN A 178 -26.12 19.41 -32.79
N SER A 179 -26.68 19.78 -31.64
CA SER A 179 -28.08 19.46 -31.33
C SER A 179 -29.05 20.18 -32.26
N LYS A 180 -28.78 21.45 -32.61
CA LYS A 180 -29.58 22.21 -33.58
C LYS A 180 -29.48 21.64 -35.00
N LEU A 181 -28.28 21.28 -35.45
CA LEU A 181 -28.06 20.64 -36.76
C LEU A 181 -28.70 19.26 -36.87
N LYS A 182 -28.81 18.51 -35.77
CA LYS A 182 -29.54 17.23 -35.75
C LYS A 182 -31.05 17.43 -35.83
N ALA A 183 -31.59 18.40 -35.08
CA ALA A 183 -33.02 18.70 -35.11
C ALA A 183 -33.47 19.15 -36.51
N GLN A 184 -32.66 19.97 -37.19
CA GLN A 184 -32.95 20.48 -38.53
C GLN A 184 -32.87 19.41 -39.65
N LYS A 185 -32.35 18.22 -39.36
CA LYS A 185 -32.31 17.09 -40.32
C LYS A 185 -33.44 16.07 -40.11
N LEU A 186 -34.25 16.24 -39.07
CA LEU A 186 -35.38 15.37 -38.75
C LEU A 186 -36.73 15.93 -39.21
N ASP A 187 -36.75 17.18 -39.70
CA ASP A 187 -37.87 17.81 -40.41
C ASP A 187 -37.65 17.69 -41.93
#